data_AF-A0A7W3W7Q9-F1
#
_entry.id   AF-A0A7W3W7Q9-F1
#
_cell.length_a   1.000
_cell.length_b   1.000
_cell.length_c   1.000
_cell.angle_alpha   90.00
_cell.angle_beta   90.00
_cell.angle_gamma   90.00
#
_symmetry.space_group_name_H-M   'P 1'
#
loop_
_entity.id
_entity.type
_entity.pdbx_description
1 polymer ?
#
loop_
_entity_poly.entity_id
_entity_poly.type
_entity_poly.pdbx_seq_one_letter_code
_entity_poly.pdbx_strand_id
1 'polypeptide(L)'
;MPDYYAVLGVGKTASPTEIKAAYRRLAKTLHPDAGGTVGTFQLLREAYDTLADPNERARYDAGVPAASVPKPRPRRRFGEQPGYRPEAPDIDPENLEWWSFAAADPRMRHGRRRGPGHTAVVAAVAGTVLVLLPLLAGIDFTPPVLIVWLALTAGTALLVHRLARGFLSARRARHEFAEEFGATAVFGSPGAEADELAEQLTADLLERYLTRLPGARIFHGLAWPGSVFADVDHAVLCGKRLVLVESKLWLPGHYETAEDGRLLRNGRPFRGGGSQLEESLERYRELLPGVALRGAMIVYPSRDGEVTTAEADGEPGPPMTPEQFLHEIGGWLSAEPSTVDHNALRTVRAQVTGSGRAA
;
A
#
# COMPACT_ATOMS: atom_id res chain seq x y z
N MET A 1 26.44 4.15 7.13
CA MET A 1 26.95 3.00 6.36
C MET A 1 26.82 1.77 7.24
N PRO A 2 26.21 0.67 6.77
CA PRO A 2 26.08 -0.56 7.56
C PRO A 2 27.46 -1.11 7.96
N ASP A 3 27.57 -1.72 9.14
CA ASP A 3 28.79 -2.43 9.54
C ASP A 3 28.83 -3.81 8.87
N TYR A 4 29.57 -3.94 7.78
CA TYR A 4 29.68 -5.17 6.99
C TYR A 4 30.34 -6.31 7.78
N TYR A 5 31.19 -6.00 8.76
CA TYR A 5 31.79 -7.00 9.63
C TYR A 5 30.72 -7.58 10.58
N ALA A 6 29.86 -6.72 11.12
CA ALA A 6 28.71 -7.14 11.92
C ALA A 6 27.71 -7.96 11.09
N VAL A 7 27.44 -7.58 9.83
CA VAL A 7 26.56 -8.32 8.91
C VAL A 7 27.06 -9.75 8.68
N LEU A 8 28.37 -9.93 8.49
CA LEU A 8 28.97 -11.26 8.35
C LEU A 8 29.19 -11.98 9.69
N GLY A 9 29.03 -11.29 10.82
CA GLY A 9 29.32 -11.81 12.15
C GLY A 9 30.80 -12.16 12.34
N VAL A 10 31.71 -11.36 11.76
CA VAL A 10 33.17 -11.56 11.84
C VAL A 10 33.85 -10.31 12.39
N GLY A 11 35.04 -10.45 12.97
CA GLY A 11 35.82 -9.30 13.44
C GLY A 11 36.51 -8.53 12.32
N LYS A 12 36.91 -7.27 12.58
CA LYS A 12 37.67 -6.44 11.62
C LYS A 12 39.01 -7.03 11.21
N THR A 13 39.57 -7.94 12.00
CA THR A 13 40.82 -8.65 11.71
C THR A 13 40.60 -9.99 11.00
N ALA A 14 39.37 -10.32 10.61
CA ALA A 14 39.04 -11.60 9.98
C ALA A 14 39.82 -11.79 8.67
N SER A 15 40.34 -12.99 8.49
CA SER A 15 41.01 -13.44 7.27
C SER A 15 40.00 -13.56 6.11
N PRO A 16 40.46 -13.47 4.85
CA PRO A 16 39.59 -13.71 3.68
C PRO A 16 38.90 -15.07 3.72
N THR A 17 39.55 -16.08 4.31
CA THR A 17 39.00 -17.42 4.49
C THR A 17 37.84 -17.44 5.48
N GLU A 18 37.92 -16.69 6.58
CA GLU A 18 36.85 -16.57 7.58
C GLU A 18 35.67 -15.78 7.03
N ILE A 19 35.92 -14.68 6.31
CA ILE A 19 34.90 -13.88 5.60
C ILE A 19 34.13 -14.77 4.62
N LYS A 20 34.83 -15.57 3.82
CA LYS A 20 34.23 -16.50 2.86
C LYS A 20 33.49 -17.67 3.52
N ALA A 21 33.93 -18.13 4.69
CA ALA A 21 33.25 -19.17 5.45
C ALA A 21 31.97 -18.64 6.10
N ALA A 22 32.03 -17.44 6.68
CA ALA A 22 30.88 -16.77 7.28
C ALA A 22 29.79 -16.45 6.26
N TYR A 23 30.17 -15.90 5.10
CA TYR A 23 29.25 -15.68 3.99
C TYR A 23 28.57 -16.98 3.56
N ARG A 24 29.32 -18.07 3.34
CA ARG A 24 28.72 -19.36 2.92
C ARG A 24 27.78 -19.97 3.96
N ARG A 25 28.02 -19.74 5.24
CA ARG A 25 27.14 -20.18 6.34
C ARG A 25 25.85 -19.36 6.34
N LEU A 26 25.98 -18.04 6.34
CA LEU A 26 24.85 -17.11 6.37
C LEU A 26 24.01 -17.18 5.09
N ALA A 27 24.64 -17.35 3.93
CA ALA A 27 23.96 -17.44 2.64
C ALA A 27 23.07 -18.68 2.51
N LYS A 28 23.32 -19.74 3.30
CA LYS A 28 22.42 -20.91 3.35
C LYS A 28 21.20 -20.67 4.22
N THR A 29 21.34 -19.86 5.27
CA THR A 29 20.28 -19.55 6.23
C THR A 29 19.42 -18.39 5.77
N LEU A 30 20.03 -17.39 5.14
CA LEU A 30 19.39 -16.16 4.64
C LEU A 30 19.01 -16.26 3.16
N HIS A 31 19.11 -17.44 2.54
CA HIS A 31 18.65 -17.61 1.16
C HIS A 31 17.12 -17.41 1.10
N PRO A 32 16.58 -16.75 0.06
CA PRO A 32 15.13 -16.62 -0.13
C PRO A 32 14.39 -17.96 -0.11
N ASP A 33 14.98 -19.00 -0.70
CA ASP A 33 14.42 -20.37 -0.69
C ASP A 33 14.40 -21.04 0.71
N ALA A 34 15.08 -20.45 1.70
CA ALA A 34 15.14 -20.93 3.08
C ALA A 34 14.42 -19.99 4.07
N GLY A 35 13.69 -18.99 3.58
CA GLY A 35 12.93 -18.03 4.40
C GLY A 35 13.69 -16.74 4.76
N GLY A 36 14.82 -16.43 4.12
CA GLY A 36 15.50 -15.12 4.26
C GLY A 36 14.89 -14.04 3.36
N THR A 37 15.07 -12.75 3.71
CA THR A 37 14.56 -11.63 2.89
C THR A 37 15.52 -11.31 1.73
N VAL A 38 14.98 -10.80 0.62
CA VAL A 38 15.81 -10.38 -0.54
C VAL A 38 16.80 -9.30 -0.11
N GLY A 39 16.37 -8.34 0.72
CA GLY A 39 17.22 -7.28 1.26
C GLY A 39 18.32 -7.77 2.20
N THR A 40 18.04 -8.72 3.10
CA THR A 40 19.08 -9.30 3.98
C THR A 40 20.11 -10.10 3.21
N PHE A 41 19.69 -10.84 2.17
CA PHE A 41 20.61 -11.55 1.29
C PHE A 41 21.44 -10.60 0.42
N GLN A 42 20.84 -9.51 -0.08
CA GLN A 42 21.54 -8.45 -0.81
C GLN A 42 22.60 -7.79 0.07
N LEU A 43 22.28 -7.39 1.31
CA LEU A 43 23.26 -6.80 2.23
C LEU A 43 24.35 -7.81 2.61
N LEU A 44 23.99 -9.07 2.86
CA LEU A 44 24.97 -10.14 3.12
C LEU A 44 25.96 -10.27 1.95
N ARG A 45 25.45 -10.20 0.73
CA ARG A 45 26.25 -10.25 -0.50
C ARG A 45 27.11 -9.01 -0.66
N GLU A 46 26.57 -7.82 -0.44
CA GLU A 46 27.29 -6.55 -0.52
C GLU A 46 28.42 -6.49 0.53
N ALA A 47 28.15 -6.94 1.75
CA ALA A 47 29.14 -7.07 2.81
C ALA A 47 30.26 -8.05 2.41
N TYR A 48 29.91 -9.19 1.84
CA TYR A 48 30.90 -10.14 1.34
C TYR A 48 31.70 -9.58 0.16
N ASP A 49 31.05 -9.00 -0.85
CA ASP A 49 31.71 -8.47 -2.04
C ASP A 49 32.68 -7.33 -1.67
N THR A 50 32.32 -6.47 -0.72
CA THR A 50 33.18 -5.39 -0.22
C THR A 50 34.35 -5.93 0.62
N LEU A 51 34.10 -6.86 1.54
CA LEU A 51 35.13 -7.34 2.48
C LEU A 51 36.03 -8.45 1.89
N ALA A 52 35.59 -9.12 0.82
CA ALA A 52 36.37 -10.17 0.16
C ALA A 52 37.47 -9.62 -0.74
N ASP A 53 37.30 -8.43 -1.34
CA ASP A 53 38.35 -7.75 -2.11
C ASP A 53 39.23 -6.91 -1.16
N PRO A 54 40.55 -7.17 -1.08
CA PRO A 54 41.45 -6.40 -0.21
C PRO A 54 41.45 -4.88 -0.46
N ASN A 55 41.26 -4.45 -1.71
CA ASN A 55 41.24 -3.03 -2.06
C ASN A 55 39.93 -2.37 -1.63
N GLU A 56 38.78 -3.01 -1.88
CA GLU A 56 37.48 -2.50 -1.45
C GLU A 56 37.34 -2.52 0.07
N ARG A 57 37.88 -3.54 0.74
CA ARG A 57 37.96 -3.60 2.21
C ARG A 57 38.80 -2.45 2.77
N ALA A 58 39.96 -2.16 2.19
CA ALA A 58 40.79 -1.05 2.64
C ALA A 58 40.10 0.31 2.46
N ARG A 59 39.35 0.48 1.36
CA ARG A 59 38.54 1.69 1.13
C ARG A 59 37.39 1.82 2.11
N TYR A 60 36.69 0.72 2.38
CA TYR A 60 35.63 0.62 3.38
C TYR A 60 36.15 0.98 4.77
N ASP A 61 37.29 0.41 5.17
CA ASP A 61 37.94 0.68 6.45
C ASP A 61 38.43 2.13 6.57
N ALA A 62 38.81 2.76 5.44
CA ALA A 62 39.20 4.17 5.37
C ALA A 62 38.02 5.16 5.32
N GLY A 63 36.77 4.68 5.33
CA GLY A 63 35.57 5.51 5.28
C GLY A 63 35.35 6.22 3.94
N VAL A 64 36.02 5.75 2.87
CA VAL A 64 35.83 6.28 1.52
C VAL A 64 34.54 5.68 0.94
N PRO A 65 33.59 6.49 0.44
CA PRO A 65 32.40 5.98 -0.21
C PRO A 65 32.79 5.02 -1.34
N ALA A 66 32.14 3.85 -1.38
CA ALA A 66 32.35 2.89 -2.45
C ALA A 66 32.11 3.58 -3.80
N ALA A 67 33.09 3.50 -4.70
CA ALA A 67 32.83 3.81 -6.10
C ALA A 67 31.95 2.65 -6.57
N SER A 68 30.84 2.94 -7.24
CA SER A 68 29.89 1.95 -7.74
C SER A 68 30.63 0.86 -8.52
N VAL A 69 31.00 -0.24 -7.86
CA VAL A 69 31.51 -1.43 -8.52
C VAL A 69 30.36 -1.92 -9.39
N PRO A 70 30.57 -2.21 -10.69
CA PRO A 70 29.49 -2.70 -11.53
C PRO A 70 28.94 -3.98 -10.89
N LYS A 71 27.70 -3.93 -10.41
CA LYS A 71 27.03 -5.10 -9.82
C LYS A 71 27.16 -6.28 -10.79
N PRO A 72 27.51 -7.48 -10.31
CA PRO A 72 27.60 -8.66 -11.18
C PRO A 72 26.30 -8.81 -11.96
N ARG A 73 26.42 -8.93 -13.28
CA ARG A 73 25.28 -9.01 -14.22
C ARG A 73 24.24 -9.98 -13.67
N PRO A 74 22.94 -9.62 -13.67
CA PRO A 74 21.89 -10.47 -13.13
C PRO A 74 22.03 -11.86 -13.74
N ARG A 75 21.98 -12.90 -12.89
CA ARG A 75 21.91 -14.29 -13.36
C ARG A 75 20.70 -14.35 -14.29
N ARG A 76 20.92 -14.56 -15.59
CA ARG A 76 19.85 -14.79 -16.56
C ARG A 76 18.90 -15.83 -15.99
N ARG A 77 17.72 -15.43 -15.55
CA ARG A 77 16.65 -16.36 -15.25
C ARG A 77 16.19 -16.95 -16.58
N PHE A 78 16.07 -18.26 -16.61
CA PHE A 78 15.81 -18.99 -17.83
C PHE A 78 14.49 -18.53 -18.45
N GLY A 79 14.53 -18.05 -19.70
CA GLY A 79 13.34 -17.63 -20.46
C GLY A 79 12.98 -16.14 -20.38
N GLU A 80 13.67 -15.32 -19.59
CA GLU A 80 13.45 -13.86 -19.56
C GLU A 80 14.08 -13.16 -20.77
N GLN A 81 13.44 -12.08 -21.24
CA GLN A 81 13.96 -11.24 -22.32
C GLN A 81 14.68 -10.02 -21.73
N PRO A 82 16.02 -9.89 -21.89
CA PRO A 82 16.74 -8.75 -21.35
C PRO A 82 16.25 -7.42 -21.92
N GLY A 83 15.96 -6.46 -21.05
CA GLY A 83 15.48 -5.12 -21.44
C GLY A 83 14.03 -5.08 -21.91
N TYR A 84 13.28 -6.19 -21.79
CA TYR A 84 11.83 -6.15 -21.99
C TYR A 84 11.17 -5.32 -20.90
N ARG A 85 10.30 -4.40 -21.30
CA ARG A 85 9.45 -3.63 -20.40
C ARG A 85 8.00 -3.95 -20.74
N PRO A 86 7.22 -4.50 -19.79
CA PRO A 86 5.77 -4.65 -19.95
C PRO A 86 5.15 -3.33 -20.36
N GLU A 87 4.16 -3.39 -21.25
CA GLU A 87 3.30 -2.25 -21.50
C GLU A 87 2.52 -1.92 -20.22
N ALA A 88 2.35 -0.62 -19.95
CA ALA A 88 1.49 -0.21 -18.85
C ALA A 88 0.06 -0.70 -19.16
N PRO A 89 -0.66 -1.25 -18.17
CA PRO A 89 -2.00 -1.74 -18.39
C PRO A 89 -2.89 -0.57 -18.82
N ASP A 90 -3.50 -0.69 -20.01
CA ASP A 90 -4.44 0.31 -20.55
C ASP A 90 -5.84 0.03 -20.01
N ILE A 91 -6.05 0.42 -18.75
CA ILE A 91 -7.32 0.20 -18.06
C ILE A 91 -8.18 1.43 -18.29
N ASP A 92 -9.30 1.24 -19.00
CA ASP A 92 -10.33 2.27 -19.12
C ASP A 92 -10.88 2.58 -17.73
N PRO A 93 -10.64 3.78 -17.21
CA PRO A 93 -11.04 4.09 -15.86
C PRO A 93 -12.56 4.13 -15.66
N GLU A 94 -13.36 4.25 -16.72
CA GLU A 94 -14.82 4.16 -16.61
C GLU A 94 -15.31 2.78 -16.17
N ASN A 95 -14.52 1.73 -16.40
CA ASN A 95 -14.83 0.37 -15.97
C ASN A 95 -14.57 0.11 -14.49
N LEU A 96 -13.85 1.02 -13.81
CA LEU A 96 -13.58 0.91 -12.39
C LEU A 96 -14.75 1.55 -11.61
N GLU A 97 -15.55 0.74 -10.90
CA GLU A 97 -16.75 1.20 -10.18
C GLU A 97 -16.48 2.38 -9.23
N TRP A 98 -15.29 2.40 -8.63
CA TRP A 98 -14.85 3.42 -7.70
C TRP A 98 -14.20 4.65 -8.36
N TRP A 99 -13.95 4.63 -9.67
CA TRP A 99 -13.32 5.75 -10.37
C TRP A 99 -14.20 7.00 -10.40
N SER A 100 -15.53 6.80 -10.39
CA SER A 100 -16.52 7.88 -10.35
C SER A 100 -16.44 8.75 -9.08
N PHE A 101 -15.78 8.30 -8.02
CA PHE A 101 -15.46 9.15 -6.87
C PHE A 101 -14.54 10.32 -7.25
N ALA A 102 -13.77 10.20 -8.35
CA ALA A 102 -12.90 11.24 -8.89
C ALA A 102 -13.61 12.26 -9.80
N ALA A 103 -14.69 11.87 -10.48
CA ALA A 103 -15.44 12.74 -11.41
C ALA A 103 -16.44 13.66 -10.69
N ALA A 104 -16.83 13.32 -9.46
CA ALA A 104 -17.74 14.14 -8.65
C ALA A 104 -16.97 15.15 -7.77
N ASP A 105 -16.56 16.27 -8.38
CA ASP A 105 -16.01 17.52 -7.78
C ASP A 105 -14.46 17.63 -7.74
N PRO A 106 -13.85 18.62 -8.44
CA PRO A 106 -12.40 18.96 -8.37
C PRO A 106 -11.91 19.39 -6.97
N ARG A 107 -12.78 19.38 -5.97
CA ARG A 107 -12.47 19.70 -4.58
C ARG A 107 -12.92 18.56 -3.66
N MET A 108 -12.06 17.55 -3.54
CA MET A 108 -11.78 16.87 -2.26
C MET A 108 -13.03 16.44 -1.48
N ARG A 109 -13.82 15.50 -2.02
CA ARG A 109 -14.84 14.80 -1.25
C ARG A 109 -14.17 13.90 -0.24
N HIS A 110 -14.22 14.30 1.03
CA HIS A 110 -13.75 13.46 2.12
C HIS A 110 -14.86 12.54 2.67
N GLY A 111 -14.79 11.22 2.49
CA GLY A 111 -14.95 10.18 3.53
C GLY A 111 -16.37 10.04 4.02
N ARG A 112 -17.15 9.16 3.38
CA ARG A 112 -18.51 8.86 3.84
C ARG A 112 -18.47 8.08 5.17
N ARG A 113 -18.56 8.78 6.31
CA ARG A 113 -19.78 8.53 7.09
C ARG A 113 -20.91 9.10 6.23
N ARG A 114 -22.02 8.37 6.01
CA ARG A 114 -23.23 8.87 5.33
C ARG A 114 -23.76 10.10 6.10
N GLY A 115 -23.09 11.22 5.93
CA GLY A 115 -23.61 12.53 6.18
C GLY A 115 -24.48 12.91 5.00
N PRO A 116 -25.57 13.63 5.24
CA PRO A 116 -26.37 14.20 4.17
C PRO A 116 -25.47 15.06 3.27
N GLY A 117 -25.65 14.95 1.96
CA GLY A 117 -25.11 15.96 1.06
C GLY A 117 -25.64 17.36 1.40
N HIS A 118 -25.03 18.39 0.84
CA HIS A 118 -25.53 19.78 0.94
C HIS A 118 -27.02 19.86 0.60
N THR A 119 -27.50 19.05 -0.35
CA THR A 119 -28.92 18.90 -0.70
C THR A 119 -29.80 18.45 0.46
N ALA A 120 -29.34 17.50 1.28
CA ALA A 120 -30.11 17.01 2.41
C ALA A 120 -30.01 17.97 3.62
N VAL A 121 -28.93 18.74 3.76
CA VAL A 121 -28.89 19.86 4.73
C VAL A 121 -29.85 20.98 4.29
N VAL A 122 -29.83 21.39 3.02
CA VAL A 122 -30.74 22.39 2.46
C VAL A 122 -32.19 21.91 2.52
N ALA A 123 -32.47 20.65 2.18
CA ALA A 123 -33.81 20.06 2.28
C ALA A 123 -34.29 19.96 3.74
N ALA A 124 -33.40 19.69 4.68
CA ALA A 124 -33.75 19.67 6.09
C ALA A 124 -33.99 21.09 6.65
N VAL A 125 -33.23 22.09 6.22
CA VAL A 125 -33.50 23.50 6.52
C VAL A 125 -34.83 23.95 5.88
N ALA A 126 -35.07 23.64 4.61
CA ALA A 126 -36.32 23.94 3.92
C ALA A 126 -37.51 23.22 4.57
N GLY A 127 -37.35 21.95 4.95
CA GLY A 127 -38.35 21.19 5.71
C GLY A 127 -38.63 21.80 7.08
N THR A 128 -37.61 22.34 7.76
CA THR A 128 -37.78 23.06 9.03
C THR A 128 -38.60 24.34 8.83
N VAL A 129 -38.33 25.10 7.77
CA VAL A 129 -39.12 26.29 7.41
C VAL A 129 -40.58 25.92 7.11
N LEU A 130 -40.81 24.83 6.37
CA LEU A 130 -42.14 24.40 5.97
C LEU A 130 -42.98 23.88 7.15
N VAL A 131 -42.35 23.20 8.11
CA VAL A 131 -43.01 22.75 9.34
C VAL A 131 -43.33 23.92 10.29
N LEU A 132 -42.52 24.99 10.29
CA LEU A 132 -42.78 26.19 11.11
C LEU A 132 -43.74 27.19 10.45
N LEU A 133 -44.04 27.03 9.16
CA LEU A 133 -44.88 27.95 8.38
C LEU A 133 -46.32 28.13 8.93
N PRO A 134 -47.02 27.10 9.45
CA PRO A 134 -48.34 27.26 10.06
C PRO A 134 -48.35 28.17 11.31
N LEU A 135 -47.27 28.14 12.10
CA LEU A 135 -47.11 29.04 13.27
C LEU A 135 -46.98 30.50 12.82
N LEU A 136 -46.21 30.73 11.75
CA LEU A 136 -46.02 32.07 11.17
C LEU A 136 -47.27 32.59 10.46
N ALA A 137 -48.09 31.69 9.91
CA ALA A 137 -49.36 32.00 9.26
C ALA A 137 -50.55 32.15 10.24
N GLY A 138 -50.33 31.97 11.55
CA GLY A 138 -51.37 32.13 12.57
C GLY A 138 -52.50 31.09 12.48
N ILE A 139 -52.20 29.86 12.05
CA ILE A 139 -53.19 28.80 11.90
C ILE A 139 -53.52 28.20 13.28
N ASP A 140 -54.80 28.16 13.63
CA ASP A 140 -55.27 27.50 14.84
C ASP A 140 -55.28 25.97 14.67
N PHE A 141 -54.69 25.27 15.64
CA PHE A 141 -54.63 23.81 15.65
C PHE A 141 -55.69 23.21 16.56
N THR A 142 -56.48 22.27 16.04
CA THR A 142 -57.25 21.37 16.92
C THR A 142 -56.28 20.43 17.66
N PRO A 143 -56.64 19.94 18.86
CA PRO A 143 -55.77 19.05 19.64
C PRO A 143 -55.16 17.85 18.87
N PRO A 144 -55.90 17.11 18.01
CA PRO A 144 -55.28 16.03 17.24
C PRO A 144 -54.29 16.53 16.17
N VAL A 145 -54.55 17.68 15.55
CA VAL A 145 -53.66 18.26 14.54
C VAL A 145 -52.38 18.80 15.19
N LEU A 146 -52.48 19.39 16.39
CA LEU A 146 -51.33 19.85 17.16
C LEU A 146 -50.38 18.69 17.50
N ILE A 147 -50.91 17.52 17.88
CA ILE A 147 -50.10 16.33 18.20
C ILE A 147 -49.33 15.84 16.98
N VAL A 148 -49.99 15.73 15.82
CA VAL A 148 -49.35 15.32 14.55
C VAL A 148 -48.28 16.33 14.13
N TRP A 149 -48.56 17.62 14.27
CA TRP A 149 -47.65 18.69 13.92
C TRP A 149 -46.39 18.71 14.82
N LEU A 150 -46.54 18.53 16.13
CA LEU A 150 -45.41 18.42 17.06
C LEU A 150 -44.54 17.20 16.76
N ALA A 151 -45.14 16.06 16.42
CA ALA A 151 -44.40 14.85 16.05
C ALA A 151 -43.58 15.04 14.77
N LEU A 152 -44.15 15.70 13.75
CA LEU A 152 -43.43 16.06 12.53
C LEU A 152 -42.25 17.00 12.82
N THR A 153 -42.48 18.03 13.65
CA THR A 153 -41.44 18.99 14.04
C THR A 153 -40.28 18.32 14.77
N ALA A 154 -40.58 17.43 15.73
CA ALA A 154 -39.57 16.65 16.44
C ALA A 154 -38.80 15.72 15.50
N GLY A 155 -39.49 15.07 14.55
CA GLY A 155 -38.88 14.23 13.52
C GLY A 155 -37.92 15.01 12.62
N THR A 156 -38.33 16.20 12.14
CA THR A 156 -37.49 17.09 11.32
C THR A 156 -36.28 17.60 12.12
N ALA A 157 -36.47 18.02 13.37
CA ALA A 157 -35.38 18.47 14.23
C ALA A 157 -34.35 17.36 14.50
N LEU A 158 -34.81 16.13 14.76
CA LEU A 158 -33.93 14.97 14.94
C LEU A 158 -33.14 14.64 13.67
N LEU A 159 -33.80 14.75 12.51
CA LEU A 159 -33.15 14.59 11.21
C LEU A 159 -32.06 15.66 11.03
N VAL A 160 -32.39 16.96 11.16
CA VAL A 160 -31.45 18.08 11.07
C VAL A 160 -30.25 17.91 12.00
N HIS A 161 -30.47 17.51 13.25
CA HIS A 161 -29.39 17.29 14.22
C HIS A 161 -28.43 16.17 13.79
N ARG A 162 -28.96 15.02 13.33
CA ARG A 162 -28.15 13.93 12.79
C ARG A 162 -27.37 14.36 11.55
N LEU A 163 -28.03 15.13 10.69
CA LEU A 163 -27.49 15.68 9.47
C LEU A 163 -26.31 16.66 9.73
N ALA A 164 -26.50 17.61 10.65
CA ALA A 164 -25.51 18.63 11.01
C ALA A 164 -24.28 18.06 11.73
N ARG A 165 -24.45 17.08 12.63
CA ARG A 165 -23.32 16.37 13.27
C ARG A 165 -22.43 15.65 12.25
N GLY A 166 -23.04 15.02 11.24
CA GLY A 166 -22.30 14.37 10.15
C GLY A 166 -21.49 15.36 9.30
N PHE A 167 -22.05 16.54 9.03
CA PHE A 167 -21.37 17.59 8.26
C PHE A 167 -20.21 18.25 9.02
N LEU A 168 -20.40 18.59 10.30
CA LEU A 168 -19.37 19.28 11.10
C LEU A 168 -18.14 18.39 11.39
N SER A 169 -18.35 17.09 11.58
CA SER A 169 -17.25 16.13 11.76
C SER A 169 -16.41 15.95 10.48
N ALA A 170 -17.06 15.87 9.31
CA ALA A 170 -16.36 15.81 8.02
C ALA A 170 -15.57 17.09 7.71
N ARG A 171 -16.02 18.26 8.20
CA ARG A 171 -15.31 19.54 8.04
C ARG A 171 -14.08 19.66 8.95
N ARG A 172 -14.13 19.17 10.19
CA ARG A 172 -12.98 19.16 11.11
C ARG A 172 -11.86 18.25 10.64
N ALA A 173 -12.19 17.03 10.20
CA ALA A 173 -11.22 16.07 9.66
C ALA A 173 -10.44 16.62 8.45
N ARG A 174 -11.06 17.47 7.62
CA ARG A 174 -10.38 18.16 6.49
C ARG A 174 -9.38 19.22 6.93
N HIS A 175 -9.69 19.95 7.99
CA HIS A 175 -8.83 21.01 8.50
C HIS A 175 -7.62 20.41 9.21
N GLU A 176 -7.85 19.42 10.07
CA GLU A 176 -6.81 18.71 10.83
C GLU A 176 -5.86 17.91 9.91
N PHE A 177 -6.37 17.30 8.82
CA PHE A 177 -5.53 16.59 7.85
C PHE A 177 -4.62 17.54 7.03
N ALA A 178 -5.18 18.66 6.56
CA ALA A 178 -4.42 19.66 5.79
C ALA A 178 -3.35 20.36 6.63
N GLU A 179 -3.58 20.52 7.93
CA GLU A 179 -2.64 21.13 8.86
C GLU A 179 -1.43 20.23 9.19
N GLU A 180 -1.58 18.91 9.18
CA GLU A 180 -0.52 17.98 9.63
C GLU A 180 0.31 17.34 8.50
N PHE A 181 -0.33 16.93 7.39
CA PHE A 181 0.34 16.16 6.33
C PHE A 181 0.35 16.84 4.95
N GLY A 182 -0.27 18.02 4.83
CA GLY A 182 -0.34 18.76 3.56
C GLY A 182 -1.05 17.99 2.43
N ALA A 183 -0.62 18.22 1.19
CA ALA A 183 -1.14 17.51 0.00
C ALA A 183 -0.38 16.20 -0.32
N THR A 184 0.55 15.78 0.53
CA THR A 184 1.45 14.66 0.25
C THR A 184 0.71 13.33 0.35
N ALA A 185 0.54 12.66 -0.79
CA ALA A 185 -0.12 11.37 -0.90
C ALA A 185 0.85 10.19 -0.98
N VAL A 186 2.13 10.43 -1.27
CA VAL A 186 3.15 9.42 -1.54
C VAL A 186 4.33 9.59 -0.59
N PHE A 187 4.79 8.49 -0.01
CA PHE A 187 5.91 8.44 0.93
C PHE A 187 6.93 7.38 0.51
N GLY A 188 8.21 7.66 0.73
CA GLY A 188 9.30 6.80 0.30
C GLY A 188 9.63 6.99 -1.18
N SER A 189 10.40 6.06 -1.74
CA SER A 189 10.71 6.04 -3.17
C SER A 189 10.67 4.59 -3.64
N PRO A 190 10.08 4.32 -4.82
CA PRO A 190 10.17 2.99 -5.39
C PRO A 190 11.63 2.67 -5.74
N GLY A 191 11.95 1.37 -5.85
CA GLY A 191 13.26 0.92 -6.28
C GLY A 191 13.78 1.67 -7.52
N ALA A 192 15.03 2.12 -7.46
CA ALA A 192 15.68 2.90 -8.51
C ALA A 192 16.45 2.04 -9.53
N GLU A 193 16.60 0.75 -9.28
CA GLU A 193 17.43 -0.14 -10.08
C GLU A 193 16.65 -0.88 -11.18
N ALA A 194 17.37 -1.38 -12.19
CA ALA A 194 16.76 -2.05 -13.34
C ALA A 194 16.14 -3.42 -13.00
N ASP A 195 16.62 -4.06 -11.94
CA ASP A 195 16.05 -5.29 -11.37
C ASP A 195 14.81 -5.04 -10.50
N GLU A 196 14.50 -3.77 -10.19
CA GLU A 196 13.32 -3.32 -9.45
C GLU A 196 12.21 -2.82 -10.40
N LEU A 197 12.26 -3.21 -11.69
CA LEU A 197 11.30 -2.77 -12.70
C LEU A 197 9.84 -3.05 -12.31
N ALA A 198 9.55 -4.20 -11.70
CA ALA A 198 8.19 -4.52 -11.25
C ALA A 198 7.70 -3.53 -10.18
N GLU A 199 8.58 -3.10 -9.28
CA GLU A 199 8.25 -2.11 -8.25
C GLU A 199 7.95 -0.75 -8.88
N GLN A 200 8.72 -0.34 -9.88
CA GLN A 200 8.48 0.91 -10.61
C GLN A 200 7.16 0.89 -11.37
N LEU A 201 6.83 -0.21 -12.05
CA LEU A 201 5.55 -0.40 -12.74
C LEU A 201 4.38 -0.37 -11.75
N THR A 202 4.56 -0.95 -10.57
CA THR A 202 3.56 -0.91 -9.50
C THR A 202 3.40 0.48 -8.95
N ALA A 203 4.48 1.20 -8.65
CA ALA A 203 4.41 2.56 -8.15
C ALA A 203 3.66 3.48 -9.12
N ASP A 204 3.96 3.44 -10.42
CA ASP A 204 3.24 4.20 -11.45
C ASP A 204 1.74 3.82 -11.51
N LEU A 205 1.41 2.53 -11.39
CA LEU A 205 0.01 2.07 -11.29
C LEU A 205 -0.71 2.66 -10.06
N LEU A 206 -0.11 2.53 -8.87
CA LEU A 206 -0.68 3.02 -7.61
C LEU A 206 -0.86 4.55 -7.67
N GLU A 207 0.16 5.27 -8.11
CA GLU A 207 0.13 6.73 -8.22
C GLU A 207 -0.88 7.22 -9.25
N ARG A 208 -0.96 6.59 -10.43
CA ARG A 208 -1.89 6.98 -11.49
C ARG A 208 -3.35 6.78 -11.10
N TYR A 209 -3.66 5.64 -10.46
CA TYR A 209 -5.04 5.23 -10.26
C TYR A 209 -5.53 5.46 -8.81
N LEU A 210 -4.77 5.06 -7.79
CA LEU A 210 -5.25 5.07 -6.41
C LEU A 210 -5.17 6.44 -5.72
N THR A 211 -4.30 7.35 -6.17
CA THR A 211 -4.29 8.75 -5.66
C THR A 211 -5.59 9.49 -5.93
N ARG A 212 -6.43 8.97 -6.84
CA ARG A 212 -7.79 9.47 -7.06
C ARG A 212 -8.71 9.28 -5.87
N LEU A 213 -8.43 8.31 -5.00
CA LEU A 213 -9.07 8.20 -3.69
C LEU A 213 -8.43 9.24 -2.76
N PRO A 214 -9.16 10.29 -2.32
CA PRO A 214 -8.51 11.39 -1.58
C PRO A 214 -7.86 10.96 -0.25
N GLY A 215 -8.30 9.83 0.31
CA GLY A 215 -7.78 9.25 1.54
C GLY A 215 -6.61 8.28 1.34
N ALA A 216 -6.30 7.91 0.09
CA ALA A 216 -5.23 6.97 -0.18
C ALA A 216 -3.87 7.60 0.09
N ARG A 217 -3.06 6.92 0.90
CA ARG A 217 -1.65 7.21 1.14
C ARG A 217 -0.84 6.03 0.67
N ILE A 218 0.10 6.30 -0.22
CA ILE A 218 0.97 5.30 -0.84
C ILE A 218 2.32 5.36 -0.13
N PHE A 219 2.88 4.20 0.17
CA PHE A 219 4.17 4.04 0.81
C PHE A 219 5.00 3.09 -0.03
N HIS A 220 6.24 3.47 -0.31
CA HIS A 220 7.21 2.65 -1.05
C HIS A 220 8.32 2.20 -0.11
N GLY A 221 8.71 0.93 -0.18
CA GLY A 221 9.80 0.32 0.58
C GLY A 221 9.58 0.35 2.08
N LEU A 222 8.72 -0.52 2.61
CA LEU A 222 8.44 -0.59 4.03
C LEU A 222 9.24 -1.70 4.72
N ALA A 223 9.75 -1.39 5.91
CA ALA A 223 10.34 -2.36 6.81
C ALA A 223 9.28 -3.13 7.60
N TRP A 224 9.63 -4.34 7.99
CA TRP A 224 8.99 -4.99 9.12
C TRP A 224 9.32 -4.26 10.44
N PRO A 225 8.47 -4.39 11.48
CA PRO A 225 8.80 -3.88 12.80
C PRO A 225 10.18 -4.37 13.28
N GLY A 226 11.10 -3.43 13.53
CA GLY A 226 12.46 -3.71 13.97
C GLY A 226 13.45 -4.07 12.85
N SER A 227 13.00 -4.14 11.59
CA SER A 227 13.86 -4.25 10.42
C SER A 227 14.35 -2.88 9.96
N VAL A 228 15.46 -2.88 9.23
CA VAL A 228 16.02 -1.68 8.56
C VAL A 228 15.95 -1.81 7.03
N PHE A 229 15.37 -2.89 6.53
CA PHE A 229 15.30 -3.23 5.12
C PHE A 229 13.90 -2.96 4.57
N ALA A 230 13.78 -2.70 3.28
CA ALA A 230 12.51 -2.72 2.59
C ALA A 230 12.06 -4.19 2.44
N ASP A 231 11.27 -4.67 3.38
CA ASP A 231 10.72 -6.03 3.39
C ASP A 231 9.39 -6.13 2.61
N VAL A 232 8.74 -4.99 2.36
CA VAL A 232 7.50 -4.87 1.57
C VAL A 232 7.68 -3.77 0.51
N ASP A 233 7.41 -4.11 -0.74
CA ASP A 233 7.65 -3.21 -1.88
C ASP A 233 6.78 -1.96 -1.80
N HIS A 234 5.47 -2.12 -1.64
CA HIS A 234 4.53 -1.00 -1.52
C HIS A 234 3.43 -1.24 -0.49
N ALA A 235 2.83 -0.17 0.00
CA ALA A 235 1.59 -0.24 0.75
C ALA A 235 0.65 0.91 0.42
N VAL A 236 -0.66 0.66 0.55
CA VAL A 236 -1.69 1.68 0.35
C VAL A 236 -2.64 1.70 1.55
N LEU A 237 -2.68 2.83 2.24
CA LEU A 237 -3.59 3.09 3.36
C LEU A 237 -4.75 3.96 2.90
N CYS A 238 -5.99 3.55 3.14
CA CYS A 238 -7.19 4.37 2.95
C CYS A 238 -8.19 4.09 4.07
N GLY A 239 -8.49 5.10 4.89
CA GLY A 239 -9.28 4.94 6.12
C GLY A 239 -8.60 3.99 7.11
N LYS A 240 -9.32 2.93 7.50
CA LYS A 240 -8.81 1.83 8.33
C LYS A 240 -8.48 0.58 7.50
N ARG A 241 -8.10 0.74 6.24
CA ARG A 241 -7.74 -0.35 5.33
C ARG A 241 -6.32 -0.14 4.83
N LEU A 242 -5.46 -1.12 5.06
CA LEU A 242 -4.09 -1.15 4.56
C LEU A 242 -3.93 -2.34 3.62
N VAL A 243 -3.38 -2.10 2.43
CA VAL A 243 -2.90 -3.17 1.55
C VAL A 243 -1.39 -3.17 1.54
N LEU A 244 -0.79 -4.34 1.73
CA LEU A 244 0.62 -4.60 1.45
C LEU A 244 0.73 -5.20 0.06
N VAL A 245 1.65 -4.69 -0.75
CA VAL A 245 1.79 -5.06 -2.16
C VAL A 245 3.19 -5.58 -2.41
N GLU A 246 3.27 -6.75 -3.02
CA GLU A 246 4.50 -7.26 -3.63
C GLU A 246 4.40 -7.17 -5.15
N SER A 247 5.53 -6.86 -5.78
CA SER A 247 5.66 -6.63 -7.21
C SER A 247 6.55 -7.69 -7.84
N LYS A 248 6.02 -8.51 -8.74
CA LYS A 248 6.78 -9.62 -9.35
C LYS A 248 6.90 -9.46 -10.86
N LEU A 249 8.10 -9.68 -11.39
CA LEU A 249 8.35 -9.85 -12.82
C LEU A 249 8.59 -11.34 -13.10
N TRP A 250 7.60 -12.03 -13.68
CA TRP A 250 7.66 -13.47 -13.92
C TRP A 250 7.27 -13.85 -15.34
N LEU A 251 7.61 -15.07 -15.75
CA LEU A 251 7.31 -15.56 -17.10
C LEU A 251 5.79 -15.57 -17.36
N PRO A 252 5.32 -15.23 -18.56
CA PRO A 252 3.91 -15.35 -18.96
C PRO A 252 3.27 -16.70 -18.61
N GLY A 253 2.02 -16.71 -18.19
CA GLY A 253 1.28 -17.90 -17.78
C GLY A 253 0.14 -17.60 -16.82
N HIS A 254 -0.59 -18.64 -16.46
CA HIS A 254 -1.66 -18.58 -15.47
C HIS A 254 -1.10 -18.81 -14.07
N TYR A 255 -1.33 -17.89 -13.14
CA TYR A 255 -0.88 -17.96 -11.75
C TYR A 255 -2.07 -18.09 -10.81
N GLU A 256 -1.96 -19.02 -9.86
CA GLU A 256 -3.00 -19.29 -8.88
C GLU A 256 -2.32 -19.73 -7.58
N THR A 257 -2.96 -19.52 -6.46
CA THR A 257 -2.52 -20.14 -5.20
C THR A 257 -3.30 -21.44 -5.02
N ALA A 258 -2.62 -22.49 -4.58
CA ALA A 258 -3.27 -23.71 -4.14
C ALA A 258 -3.88 -23.53 -2.74
N GLU A 259 -4.82 -24.40 -2.36
CA GLU A 259 -5.45 -24.42 -1.03
C GLU A 259 -4.45 -24.49 0.14
N ASP A 260 -3.24 -25.01 -0.11
CA ASP A 260 -2.16 -25.10 0.88
C ASP A 260 -1.21 -23.89 0.87
N GLY A 261 -1.58 -22.80 0.20
CA GLY A 261 -0.80 -21.56 0.11
C GLY A 261 0.34 -21.59 -0.90
N ARG A 262 0.58 -22.71 -1.59
CA ARG A 262 1.64 -22.79 -2.61
C ARG A 262 1.23 -22.11 -3.89
N LEU A 263 2.12 -21.31 -4.44
CA LEU A 263 1.93 -20.71 -5.76
C LEU A 263 2.07 -21.76 -6.87
N LEU A 264 1.12 -21.77 -7.80
CA LEU A 264 1.14 -22.57 -9.01
C LEU A 264 1.31 -21.68 -10.24
N ARG A 265 1.93 -22.22 -11.29
CA ARG A 265 1.95 -21.65 -12.63
C ARG A 265 1.54 -22.72 -13.63
N ASN A 266 0.46 -22.46 -14.36
CA ASN A 266 -0.15 -23.41 -15.30
C ASN A 266 -0.45 -24.77 -14.64
N GLY A 267 -1.02 -24.76 -13.43
CA GLY A 267 -1.37 -25.95 -12.65
C GLY A 267 -0.19 -26.74 -12.06
N ARG A 268 1.04 -26.21 -12.13
CA ARG A 268 2.24 -26.85 -11.57
C ARG A 268 2.86 -26.00 -10.46
N PRO A 269 3.45 -26.61 -9.41
CA PRO A 269 4.16 -25.87 -8.38
C PRO A 269 5.17 -24.89 -8.96
N PHE A 270 4.97 -23.61 -8.68
CA PHE A 270 5.85 -22.55 -9.14
C PHE A 270 7.10 -22.50 -8.26
N ARG A 271 8.26 -22.39 -8.90
CA ARG A 271 9.58 -22.34 -8.23
C ARG A 271 10.40 -21.11 -8.64
N GLY A 272 9.76 -20.11 -9.25
CA GLY A 272 10.43 -18.90 -9.73
C GLY A 272 10.57 -17.79 -8.69
N GLY A 273 10.13 -18.04 -7.45
CA GLY A 273 10.18 -17.11 -6.33
C GLY A 273 9.07 -17.42 -5.32
N GLY A 274 9.22 -16.88 -4.11
CA GLY A 274 8.21 -16.94 -3.05
C GLY A 274 7.55 -15.58 -2.80
N SER A 275 6.53 -15.62 -1.94
CA SER A 275 5.88 -14.45 -1.34
C SER A 275 6.33 -14.32 0.12
N GLN A 276 6.52 -13.09 0.59
CA GLN A 276 6.67 -12.77 2.01
C GLN A 276 5.41 -12.03 2.54
N LEU A 277 4.36 -11.91 1.72
CA LEU A 277 3.14 -11.20 2.10
C LEU A 277 2.45 -11.81 3.31
N GLU A 278 2.39 -13.13 3.43
CA GLU A 278 1.72 -13.78 4.57
C GLU A 278 2.36 -13.38 5.91
N GLU A 279 3.69 -13.50 6.00
CA GLU A 279 4.47 -13.06 7.17
C GLU A 279 4.38 -11.55 7.38
N SER A 280 4.44 -10.77 6.30
CA SER A 280 4.30 -9.31 6.36
C SER A 280 2.95 -8.89 6.92
N LEU A 281 1.87 -9.56 6.51
CA LEU A 281 0.52 -9.29 6.99
C LEU A 281 0.36 -9.65 8.47
N GLU A 282 0.98 -10.73 8.93
CA GLU A 282 1.00 -11.07 10.37
C GLU A 282 1.66 -9.98 11.20
N ARG A 283 2.87 -9.57 10.82
CA ARG A 283 3.62 -8.52 11.53
C ARG A 283 2.89 -7.18 11.53
N TYR A 284 2.30 -6.79 10.41
CA TYR A 284 1.54 -5.54 10.32
C TYR A 284 0.17 -5.61 11.02
N ARG A 285 -0.45 -6.79 11.12
CA ARG A 285 -1.68 -6.99 11.93
C ARG A 285 -1.41 -6.72 13.41
N GLU A 286 -0.26 -7.17 13.93
CA GLU A 286 0.16 -6.89 15.30
C GLU A 286 0.46 -5.40 15.51
N LEU A 287 1.11 -4.77 14.53
CA LEU A 287 1.48 -3.36 14.58
C LEU A 287 0.26 -2.41 14.54
N LEU A 288 -0.81 -2.79 13.84
CA LEU A 288 -1.95 -1.93 13.53
C LEU A 288 -3.28 -2.56 13.98
N PRO A 289 -3.52 -2.68 15.30
CA PRO A 289 -4.76 -3.26 15.80
C PRO A 289 -5.98 -2.44 15.35
N GLY A 290 -6.93 -3.11 14.71
CA GLY A 290 -8.18 -2.48 14.23
C GLY A 290 -8.08 -1.82 12.85
N VAL A 291 -6.96 -1.97 12.16
CA VAL A 291 -6.85 -1.75 10.71
C VAL A 291 -7.15 -3.08 10.01
N ALA A 292 -7.99 -3.07 8.98
CA ALA A 292 -8.19 -4.23 8.12
C ALA A 292 -7.01 -4.32 7.14
N LEU A 293 -6.39 -5.50 7.06
CA LEU A 293 -5.23 -5.73 6.19
C LEU A 293 -5.55 -6.70 5.07
N ARG A 294 -5.01 -6.43 3.88
CA ARG A 294 -4.95 -7.37 2.75
C ARG A 294 -3.56 -7.38 2.14
N GLY A 295 -3.15 -8.51 1.58
CA GLY A 295 -1.98 -8.59 0.70
C GLY A 295 -2.43 -8.59 -0.75
N ALA A 296 -1.57 -8.15 -1.66
CA ALA A 296 -1.73 -8.36 -3.09
C ALA A 296 -0.37 -8.56 -3.75
N MET A 297 -0.24 -9.61 -4.57
CA MET A 297 0.96 -9.83 -5.36
C MET A 297 0.67 -9.48 -6.82
N ILE A 298 1.17 -8.35 -7.28
CA ILE A 298 0.96 -7.91 -8.66
C ILE A 298 2.03 -8.56 -9.55
N VAL A 299 1.58 -9.32 -10.55
CA VAL A 299 2.46 -10.07 -11.45
C VAL A 299 2.51 -9.39 -12.82
N TYR A 300 3.73 -9.05 -13.26
CA TYR A 300 4.03 -8.50 -14.57
C TYR A 300 4.78 -9.53 -15.44
N PRO A 301 4.54 -9.55 -16.77
CA PRO A 301 5.22 -10.47 -17.67
C PRO A 301 6.71 -10.10 -17.83
N SER A 302 7.62 -11.06 -17.74
CA SER A 302 9.07 -10.83 -17.91
C SER A 302 9.55 -10.87 -19.36
N ARG A 303 8.63 -11.06 -20.30
CA ARG A 303 8.80 -11.09 -21.76
C ARG A 303 7.43 -10.98 -22.40
N ASP A 304 7.39 -10.82 -23.72
CA ASP A 304 6.14 -10.86 -24.48
C ASP A 304 5.32 -12.14 -24.18
N GLY A 305 4.02 -11.94 -23.96
CA GLY A 305 3.06 -12.97 -23.57
C GLY A 305 2.15 -12.56 -22.42
N GLU A 306 1.06 -13.31 -22.28
CA GLU A 306 -0.01 -13.01 -21.33
C GLU A 306 0.26 -13.56 -19.92
N VAL A 307 -0.07 -12.76 -18.91
CA VAL A 307 -0.16 -13.18 -17.51
C VAL A 307 -1.63 -13.15 -17.12
N THR A 308 -2.13 -14.28 -16.61
CA THR A 308 -3.49 -14.38 -16.07
C THR A 308 -3.43 -14.92 -14.65
N THR A 309 -4.46 -14.63 -13.86
CA THR A 309 -4.55 -15.02 -12.46
C THR A 309 -5.92 -15.58 -12.13
N ALA A 310 -5.99 -16.45 -11.12
CA ALA A 310 -7.26 -16.93 -10.57
C ALA A 310 -7.90 -15.88 -9.64
N GLU A 311 -9.21 -15.99 -9.43
CA GLU A 311 -9.91 -15.18 -8.42
C GLU A 311 -9.45 -15.57 -7.01
N ALA A 312 -9.35 -14.56 -6.15
CA ALA A 312 -8.71 -14.68 -4.85
C ALA A 312 -9.71 -14.77 -3.70
N ASP A 313 -10.35 -15.92 -3.54
CA ASP A 313 -11.35 -16.11 -2.49
C ASP A 313 -10.71 -16.40 -1.12
N GLY A 314 -10.41 -15.33 -0.39
CA GLY A 314 -10.06 -15.38 1.04
C GLY A 314 -8.59 -15.66 1.37
N GLU A 315 -7.72 -15.73 0.36
CA GLU A 315 -6.30 -16.01 0.53
C GLU A 315 -5.46 -14.78 0.93
N PRO A 316 -4.43 -14.96 1.76
CA PRO A 316 -3.52 -13.88 2.12
C PRO A 316 -2.52 -13.59 0.99
N GLY A 317 -2.75 -12.54 0.21
CA GLY A 317 -1.79 -12.08 -0.81
C GLY A 317 -1.80 -12.87 -2.11
N PRO A 318 -2.98 -13.03 -2.76
CA PRO A 318 -3.11 -13.75 -4.02
C PRO A 318 -2.28 -13.11 -5.15
N PRO A 319 -1.81 -13.88 -6.14
CA PRO A 319 -1.32 -13.33 -7.39
C PRO A 319 -2.47 -12.64 -8.15
N MET A 320 -2.23 -11.43 -8.64
CA MET A 320 -3.22 -10.64 -9.39
C MET A 320 -2.56 -9.99 -10.60
N THR A 321 -3.31 -9.84 -11.69
CA THR A 321 -2.94 -8.89 -12.74
C THR A 321 -3.12 -7.45 -12.24
N PRO A 322 -2.45 -6.45 -12.85
CA PRO A 322 -2.67 -5.05 -12.52
C PRO A 322 -4.14 -4.62 -12.63
N GLU A 323 -4.87 -5.15 -13.61
CA GLU A 323 -6.30 -4.88 -13.80
C GLU A 323 -7.15 -5.46 -12.68
N GLN A 324 -6.96 -6.74 -12.36
CA GLN A 324 -7.66 -7.41 -11.26
C GLN A 324 -7.39 -6.69 -9.92
N PHE A 325 -6.14 -6.25 -9.69
CA PHE A 325 -5.78 -5.45 -8.53
C PHE A 325 -6.60 -4.15 -8.46
N LEU A 326 -6.70 -3.38 -9.54
CA LEU A 326 -7.49 -2.14 -9.51
C LEU A 326 -8.98 -2.39 -9.29
N HIS A 327 -9.56 -3.46 -9.86
CA HIS A 327 -10.96 -3.80 -9.63
C HIS A 327 -11.20 -4.22 -8.16
N GLU A 328 -10.46 -5.20 -7.67
CA GLU A 328 -10.72 -5.80 -6.36
C GLU A 328 -10.18 -4.96 -5.20
N ILE A 329 -8.89 -4.60 -5.26
CA ILE A 329 -8.24 -3.84 -4.20
C ILE A 329 -8.67 -2.39 -4.23
N GLY A 330 -8.77 -1.79 -5.42
CA GLY A 330 -9.31 -0.44 -5.57
C GLY A 330 -10.75 -0.36 -5.03
N GLY A 331 -11.59 -1.34 -5.37
CA GLY A 331 -12.95 -1.45 -4.84
C GLY A 331 -12.97 -1.57 -3.31
N TRP A 332 -12.13 -2.44 -2.74
CA TRP A 332 -12.03 -2.63 -1.30
C TRP A 332 -11.53 -1.38 -0.54
N LEU A 333 -10.51 -0.68 -1.06
CA LEU A 333 -10.01 0.58 -0.52
C LEU A 333 -11.03 1.71 -0.61
N SER A 334 -11.88 1.69 -1.64
CA SER A 334 -12.89 2.73 -1.89
C SER A 334 -14.04 2.76 -0.86
N ALA A 335 -14.14 1.77 0.02
CA ALA A 335 -15.18 1.72 1.04
C ALA A 335 -15.11 2.89 2.05
N GLU A 336 -13.91 3.43 2.30
CA GLU A 336 -13.69 4.66 3.07
C GLU A 336 -12.80 5.62 2.28
N PRO A 337 -13.26 6.12 1.12
CA PRO A 337 -12.41 6.59 0.03
C PRO A 337 -11.62 7.87 0.38
N SER A 338 -11.85 8.42 1.56
CA SER A 338 -11.31 9.71 1.95
C SER A 338 -11.22 9.94 3.45
N THR A 339 -11.31 8.85 4.20
CA THR A 339 -10.89 8.86 5.59
C THR A 339 -9.39 8.54 5.59
N VAL A 340 -8.63 9.07 6.54
CA VAL A 340 -7.26 8.64 6.82
C VAL A 340 -7.19 8.42 8.32
N ASP A 341 -6.80 7.23 8.75
CA ASP A 341 -6.54 6.99 10.18
C ASP A 341 -5.17 7.56 10.54
N HIS A 342 -5.13 8.59 11.40
CA HIS A 342 -3.90 9.31 11.74
C HIS A 342 -2.89 8.42 12.47
N ASN A 343 -3.35 7.51 13.33
CA ASN A 343 -2.47 6.62 14.06
C ASN A 343 -1.86 5.59 13.10
N ALA A 344 -2.69 5.00 12.24
CA ALA A 344 -2.21 4.08 11.22
C ALA A 344 -1.23 4.78 10.26
N LEU A 345 -1.55 5.99 9.79
CA LEU A 345 -0.67 6.77 8.92
C LEU A 345 0.69 7.02 9.54
N ARG A 346 0.75 7.53 10.77
CA ARG A 346 2.03 7.78 11.47
C ARG A 346 2.82 6.49 11.67
N THR A 347 2.13 5.41 12.02
CA THR A 347 2.75 4.10 12.29
C THR A 347 3.32 3.47 11.02
N VAL A 348 2.56 3.45 9.92
CA VAL A 348 3.01 2.94 8.62
C VAL A 348 4.13 3.81 8.06
N ARG A 349 4.00 5.15 8.14
CA ARG A 349 5.05 6.08 7.72
C ARG A 349 6.37 5.84 8.45
N ALA A 350 6.32 5.49 9.74
CA ALA A 350 7.52 5.18 10.52
C ALA A 350 8.26 3.92 10.03
N GLN A 351 7.59 3.04 9.27
CA GLN A 351 8.19 1.85 8.67
C GLN A 351 8.81 2.11 7.29
N VAL A 352 8.59 3.27 6.67
CA VAL A 352 9.19 3.58 5.36
C VAL A 352 10.71 3.68 5.47
N THR A 353 11.41 2.92 4.63
CA THR A 353 12.88 2.89 4.56
C THR A 353 13.42 3.95 3.59
N GLY A 354 14.68 4.35 3.75
CA GLY A 354 15.29 5.42 2.94
C GLY A 354 14.99 6.84 3.45
N SER A 355 15.58 7.85 2.80
CA SER A 355 15.56 9.27 3.20
C SER A 355 14.19 9.93 3.01
N GLY A 356 13.22 9.52 3.84
CA GLY A 356 11.89 10.09 3.99
C GLY A 356 11.53 10.42 5.44
N ARG A 357 12.50 10.38 6.38
CA ARG A 357 12.39 11.12 7.64
C ARG A 357 12.47 12.61 7.29
N ALA A 358 11.33 13.19 6.94
CA ALA A 358 11.22 14.63 6.75
C ALA A 358 11.78 15.34 7.98
N ALA A 359 12.62 16.34 7.71
CA ALA A 359 13.21 17.26 8.67
C ALA A 359 12.16 17.92 9.58
#